data_AF-A0A936FMI2-F1
#
_entry.id   AF-A0A936FMI2-F1
#
_cell.length_a   1.000
_cell.length_b   1.000
_cell.length_c   1.000
_cell.angle_alpha   90.00
_cell.angle_beta   90.00
_cell.angle_gamma   90.00
#
_symmetry.space_group_name_H-M   'P 1'
#
loop_
_entity.id
_entity.type
_entity.pdbx_description
1 polymer ?
#
loop_
_entity_poly.entity_id
_entity_poly.type
_entity_poly.pdbx_seq_one_letter_code
_entity_poly.pdbx_strand_id
1 'polypeptide(L)'
;MKRKTLGIAVAVAVGMLGTSAFAMTPMGNVSNKGSLLIYPRIDVEDGNDTLITLTNDSTGAVRLKCYYASSDDLGISYSGSASSAKSKKHFLDFTIDLTHNQPIAFWAKSGWAVMPSGKLPLQVAPPFGIFPDGAKRTAGELKCWAVTNDGSTELHYNHLFGTASIMNFGFNQASEYTAVAFQALGPSTLTGTALGSPGELNLDQVEYDGGPNILLGNFQPVGYDGARSRVTLASLNQDLRQDYTPTITKLTWTFWNQDEMARTGTHWCANSWFESWLPYFQASYASLGTAAAYFRIETTADKSVCGPSAVTSSYVGNIEQWNFGMYRATNLTGRGQAKGVIKYDVSPPDSYKK
;
A
#
# COMPACT_ATOMS: atom_id res chain seq x y z
N MET A 1 -40.83 53.01 39.42
CA MET A 1 -40.21 51.67 39.56
C MET A 1 -38.92 51.65 38.72
N LYS A 2 -37.77 51.41 39.36
CA LYS A 2 -36.44 51.45 38.74
C LYS A 2 -36.18 50.12 38.00
N ARG A 3 -35.92 50.16 36.68
CA ARG A 3 -35.49 48.98 35.90
C ARG A 3 -34.02 48.71 36.22
N LYS A 4 -33.74 47.58 36.86
CA LYS A 4 -32.37 47.06 37.05
C LYS A 4 -31.99 46.21 35.85
N THR A 5 -30.91 46.63 35.19
CA THR A 5 -30.15 45.91 34.16
C THR A 5 -29.54 44.66 34.80
N LEU A 6 -29.83 43.47 34.26
CA LEU A 6 -29.12 42.24 34.58
C LEU A 6 -28.16 41.96 33.42
N GLY A 7 -26.87 42.12 33.69
CA GLY A 7 -25.80 41.86 32.73
C GLY A 7 -25.61 40.37 32.49
N ILE A 8 -25.54 40.00 31.22
CA ILE A 8 -25.06 38.70 30.76
C ILE A 8 -23.55 38.82 30.62
N ALA A 9 -22.79 38.06 31.41
CA ALA A 9 -21.36 37.85 31.20
C ALA A 9 -21.15 36.36 30.89
N VAL A 10 -21.17 36.02 29.60
CA VAL A 10 -20.71 34.71 29.11
C VAL A 10 -19.19 34.83 28.95
N ALA A 11 -18.44 34.25 29.88
CA ALA A 11 -17.01 34.07 29.74
C ALA A 11 -16.76 32.95 28.72
N VAL A 12 -16.45 33.31 27.48
CA VAL A 12 -15.94 32.36 26.48
C VAL A 12 -14.48 32.09 26.82
N ALA A 13 -14.22 30.98 27.51
CA ALA A 13 -12.88 30.44 27.65
C ALA A 13 -12.43 29.94 26.26
N VAL A 14 -11.63 30.74 25.57
CA VAL A 14 -10.88 30.30 24.39
C VAL A 14 -9.82 29.33 24.90
N GLY A 15 -10.18 28.05 24.96
CA GLY A 15 -9.22 26.97 25.12
C GLY A 15 -8.28 27.01 23.92
N MET A 16 -7.07 27.51 24.13
CA MET A 16 -5.97 27.29 23.21
C MET A 16 -5.78 25.78 23.11
N LEU A 17 -6.34 25.17 22.07
CA LEU A 17 -5.93 23.85 21.63
C LEU A 17 -4.45 23.97 21.28
N GLY A 18 -3.60 23.57 22.23
CA GLY A 18 -2.21 23.30 21.97
C GLY A 18 -2.16 22.23 20.90
N THR A 19 -2.05 22.64 19.65
CA THR A 19 -1.61 21.76 18.57
C THR A 19 -0.23 21.30 19.00
N SER A 20 -0.18 20.10 19.57
CA SER A 20 1.07 19.40 19.77
C SER A 20 1.65 19.27 18.37
N ALA A 21 2.62 20.11 18.04
CA ALA A 21 3.42 19.98 16.86
C ALA A 21 4.30 18.74 17.06
N PHE A 22 3.69 17.57 16.93
CA PHE A 22 4.44 16.36 16.65
C PHE A 22 5.08 16.63 15.29
N ALA A 23 6.40 16.82 15.28
CA ALA A 23 7.16 16.79 14.06
C ALA A 23 6.78 15.50 13.32
N MET A 24 5.99 15.61 12.26
CA MET A 24 5.63 14.47 11.43
C MET A 24 6.93 13.97 10.83
N THR A 25 7.41 12.83 11.33
CA THR A 25 8.49 12.10 10.68
C THR A 25 8.06 11.80 9.24
N PRO A 26 8.86 12.12 8.20
CA PRO A 26 8.50 11.91 6.81
C PRO A 26 8.24 10.43 6.49
N MET A 27 7.00 9.97 6.63
CA MET A 27 6.61 8.62 6.20
C MET A 27 6.17 8.69 4.73
N GLY A 28 6.22 7.56 4.04
CA GLY A 28 5.67 7.45 2.69
C GLY A 28 4.28 8.10 2.62
N ASN A 29 4.09 8.98 1.64
CA ASN A 29 2.97 9.91 1.59
C ASN A 29 2.28 9.85 0.22
N VAL A 30 0.99 10.11 0.21
CA VAL A 30 0.11 10.12 -0.96
C VAL A 30 0.09 11.48 -1.65
N SER A 31 0.54 12.55 -0.97
CA SER A 31 0.59 13.91 -1.50
C SER A 31 1.96 14.32 -2.02
N ASN A 32 2.98 13.49 -1.76
CA ASN A 32 4.35 13.76 -2.18
C ASN A 32 4.68 13.01 -3.48
N LYS A 33 5.65 13.52 -4.22
CA LYS A 33 6.32 12.77 -5.28
C LYS A 33 7.41 11.91 -4.66
N GLY A 34 7.71 10.78 -5.26
CA GLY A 34 8.70 9.82 -4.75
C GLY A 34 9.67 9.31 -5.80
N SER A 35 10.65 8.53 -5.33
CA SER A 35 11.51 7.70 -6.17
C SER A 35 11.03 6.24 -6.20
N LEU A 36 10.22 5.86 -5.21
CA LEU A 36 9.53 4.58 -5.10
C LEU A 36 8.02 4.84 -4.95
N LEU A 37 7.20 4.13 -5.73
CA LEU A 37 5.75 4.12 -5.65
C LEU A 37 5.26 2.72 -5.29
N ILE A 38 4.30 2.64 -4.37
CA ILE A 38 3.63 1.40 -3.96
C ILE A 38 2.13 1.54 -4.17
N TYR A 39 1.56 0.63 -4.93
CA TYR A 39 0.13 0.44 -5.14
C TYR A 39 -0.29 -0.79 -4.33
N PRO A 40 -0.92 -0.62 -3.15
CA PRO A 40 -1.16 -1.75 -2.26
C PRO A 40 -2.18 -2.77 -2.80
N ARG A 41 -2.98 -2.38 -3.79
CA ARG A 41 -4.08 -3.20 -4.32
C ARG A 41 -4.20 -3.12 -5.85
N ILE A 42 -3.83 -4.19 -6.51
CA ILE A 42 -4.29 -4.52 -7.84
C ILE A 42 -5.40 -5.56 -7.71
N ASP A 43 -6.44 -5.42 -8.51
CA ASP A 43 -7.59 -6.32 -8.59
C ASP A 43 -7.97 -6.51 -10.07
N VAL A 44 -7.92 -7.76 -10.51
CA VAL A 44 -8.30 -8.25 -11.85
C VAL A 44 -9.31 -9.40 -11.76
N GLU A 45 -9.92 -9.58 -10.58
CA GLU A 45 -10.99 -10.56 -10.32
C GLU A 45 -12.14 -10.36 -11.31
N ASP A 46 -12.96 -11.39 -11.54
CA ASP A 46 -14.00 -11.39 -12.57
C ASP A 46 -14.87 -10.11 -12.56
N GLY A 47 -14.82 -9.37 -13.67
CA GLY A 47 -15.51 -8.09 -13.84
C GLY A 47 -14.70 -6.86 -13.39
N ASN A 48 -13.63 -7.04 -12.62
CA ASN A 48 -12.68 -6.00 -12.23
C ASN A 48 -11.47 -5.93 -13.17
N ASP A 49 -10.95 -4.72 -13.36
CA ASP A 49 -9.58 -4.46 -13.82
C ASP A 49 -9.07 -3.20 -13.14
N THR A 50 -7.76 -3.16 -12.87
CA THR A 50 -7.12 -2.00 -12.26
C THR A 50 -6.43 -1.18 -13.33
N LEU A 51 -6.91 0.03 -13.55
CA LEU A 51 -6.21 1.04 -14.32
C LEU A 51 -5.12 1.66 -13.44
N ILE A 52 -3.87 1.40 -13.77
CA ILE A 52 -2.70 2.03 -13.13
C ILE A 52 -2.33 3.27 -13.91
N THR A 53 -2.15 4.39 -13.23
CA THR A 53 -1.53 5.60 -13.79
C THR A 53 -0.19 5.81 -13.11
N LEU A 54 0.82 6.20 -13.89
CA LEU A 54 2.17 6.42 -13.40
C LEU A 54 2.79 7.55 -14.22
N THR A 55 3.26 8.59 -13.54
CA THR A 55 3.72 9.83 -14.17
C THR A 55 5.12 10.18 -13.72
N ASN A 56 5.95 10.56 -14.68
CA ASN A 56 7.21 11.26 -14.47
C ASN A 56 7.03 12.73 -14.85
N ASP A 57 7.20 13.65 -13.90
CA ASP A 57 7.18 15.10 -14.19
C ASP A 57 8.56 15.75 -14.24
N SER A 58 9.62 14.96 -14.27
CA SER A 58 10.95 15.45 -14.52
C SER A 58 11.11 15.88 -15.99
N THR A 59 12.07 16.76 -16.22
CA THR A 59 12.58 17.07 -17.56
C THR A 59 13.47 15.96 -18.13
N GLY A 60 13.92 15.02 -17.30
CA GLY A 60 14.69 13.85 -17.72
C GLY A 60 13.82 12.61 -17.94
N ALA A 61 14.31 11.68 -18.76
CA ALA A 61 13.76 10.33 -18.83
C ALA A 61 14.20 9.50 -17.61
N VAL A 62 13.47 8.44 -17.30
CA VAL A 62 13.79 7.51 -16.22
C VAL A 62 13.35 6.10 -16.57
N ARG A 63 14.17 5.13 -16.18
CA ARG A 63 13.82 3.71 -16.17
C ARG A 63 13.29 3.34 -14.80
N LEU A 64 12.16 2.64 -14.77
CA LEU A 64 11.58 2.09 -13.56
C LEU A 64 11.76 0.59 -13.53
N LYS A 65 12.15 0.07 -12.37
CA LYS A 65 12.04 -1.35 -12.05
C LYS A 65 10.75 -1.56 -11.29
N CYS A 66 9.93 -2.49 -11.76
CA CYS A 66 8.62 -2.75 -11.23
C CYS A 66 8.45 -4.23 -10.86
N TYR A 67 7.66 -4.48 -9.83
CA TYR A 67 7.27 -5.80 -9.39
C TYR A 67 5.77 -5.85 -9.16
N TYR A 68 5.11 -6.80 -9.81
CA TYR A 68 3.86 -7.34 -9.28
C TYR A 68 4.18 -8.35 -8.19
N ALA A 69 3.43 -8.29 -7.10
CA ALA A 69 3.50 -9.30 -6.07
C ALA A 69 2.10 -9.63 -5.53
N SER A 70 1.94 -10.84 -5.05
CA SER A 70 0.74 -11.33 -4.40
C SER A 70 1.12 -12.43 -3.43
N SER A 71 0.18 -12.84 -2.58
CA SER A 71 0.43 -13.89 -1.60
C SER A 71 -0.82 -14.67 -1.26
N ASP A 72 -0.61 -15.94 -0.97
CA ASP A 72 -1.60 -16.78 -0.32
C ASP A 72 -1.82 -16.36 1.13
N ASP A 73 -3.04 -16.63 1.60
CA ASP A 73 -3.38 -16.49 3.00
C ASP A 73 -2.58 -17.47 3.89
N LEU A 74 -1.99 -16.96 4.98
CA LEU A 74 -1.35 -17.77 6.02
C LEU A 74 -2.29 -18.07 7.21
N GLY A 75 -3.44 -17.40 7.29
CA GLY A 75 -4.46 -17.59 8.34
C GLY A 75 -4.17 -16.87 9.66
N ILE A 76 -5.05 -17.11 10.64
CA ILE A 76 -4.95 -16.57 12.00
C ILE A 76 -3.73 -17.09 12.78
N SER A 77 -3.21 -18.26 12.39
CA SER A 77 -2.02 -18.87 12.98
C SER A 77 -1.23 -19.61 11.92
N TYR A 78 0.10 -19.46 11.94
CA TYR A 78 1.00 -20.13 11.02
C TYR A 78 2.18 -20.70 11.80
N SER A 79 2.34 -22.02 11.79
CA SER A 79 3.41 -22.71 12.53
C SER A 79 4.66 -23.02 11.68
N GLY A 80 4.61 -22.74 10.37
CA GLY A 80 5.70 -23.03 9.45
C GLY A 80 6.88 -22.05 9.57
N SER A 81 7.98 -22.36 8.87
CA SER A 81 9.11 -21.45 8.72
C SER A 81 8.90 -20.49 7.55
N ALA A 82 9.79 -19.49 7.41
CA ALA A 82 9.83 -18.66 6.21
C ALA A 82 10.04 -19.50 4.94
N SER A 83 10.88 -20.54 5.00
CA SER A 83 11.14 -21.43 3.86
C SER A 83 9.87 -22.17 3.42
N SER A 84 9.03 -22.65 4.36
CA SER A 84 7.76 -23.29 3.99
C SER A 84 6.70 -22.29 3.49
N ALA A 85 6.86 -20.99 3.78
CA ALA A 85 6.01 -19.93 3.22
C ALA A 85 6.44 -19.50 1.81
N LYS A 86 7.54 -20.06 1.26
CA LYS A 86 8.06 -19.65 -0.05
C LYS A 86 7.03 -19.88 -1.15
N SER A 87 6.36 -21.03 -1.17
CA SER A 87 5.30 -21.34 -2.14
C SER A 87 4.03 -20.48 -1.99
N LYS A 88 3.96 -19.63 -0.95
CA LYS A 88 2.85 -18.72 -0.66
C LYS A 88 3.08 -17.31 -1.19
N LYS A 89 4.27 -17.03 -1.74
CA LYS A 89 4.62 -15.72 -2.28
C LYS A 89 4.82 -15.83 -3.79
N HIS A 90 4.24 -14.90 -4.52
CA HIS A 90 4.30 -14.85 -5.97
C HIS A 90 4.70 -13.44 -6.40
N PHE A 91 5.67 -13.33 -7.30
CA PHE A 91 6.05 -12.04 -7.86
C PHE A 91 6.57 -12.17 -9.29
N LEU A 92 6.47 -11.09 -10.03
CA LEU A 92 6.89 -10.94 -11.41
C LEU A 92 7.51 -9.55 -11.57
N ASP A 93 8.73 -9.50 -12.09
CA ASP A 93 9.44 -8.26 -12.34
C ASP A 93 9.38 -7.85 -13.81
N PHE A 94 9.49 -6.54 -14.03
CA PHE A 94 9.53 -5.93 -15.36
C PHE A 94 10.09 -4.50 -15.25
N THR A 95 10.34 -3.88 -16.41
CA THR A 95 10.82 -2.50 -16.47
C THR A 95 9.89 -1.64 -17.31
N ILE A 96 9.75 -0.37 -16.93
CA ILE A 96 9.04 0.65 -17.70
C ILE A 96 9.99 1.81 -17.96
N ASP A 97 10.08 2.27 -19.19
CA ASP A 97 10.80 3.49 -19.54
C ASP A 97 9.81 4.65 -19.68
N LEU A 98 10.04 5.72 -18.92
CA LEU A 98 9.31 6.97 -19.03
C LEU A 98 10.19 8.06 -19.63
N THR A 99 9.66 8.78 -20.61
CA THR A 99 10.26 10.02 -21.11
C THR A 99 9.95 11.19 -20.17
N HIS A 100 10.52 12.35 -20.49
CA HIS A 100 10.26 13.59 -19.77
C HIS A 100 8.77 13.95 -19.77
N ASN A 101 8.25 14.46 -18.65
CA ASN A 101 6.87 14.92 -18.49
C ASN A 101 5.81 13.92 -19.00
N GLN A 102 6.07 12.62 -18.86
CA GLN A 102 5.23 11.58 -19.43
C GLN A 102 4.32 10.94 -18.36
N PRO A 103 3.00 11.07 -18.52
CA PRO A 103 2.06 10.15 -17.91
C PRO A 103 1.90 8.90 -18.78
N ILE A 104 1.86 7.75 -18.14
CA ILE A 104 1.34 6.51 -18.74
C ILE A 104 0.17 6.01 -17.92
N ALA A 105 -0.73 5.30 -18.58
CA ALA A 105 -1.77 4.55 -17.92
C ALA A 105 -1.93 3.18 -18.61
N PHE A 106 -2.18 2.13 -17.85
CA PHE A 106 -2.35 0.78 -18.40
C PHE A 106 -3.29 -0.06 -17.54
N TRP A 107 -3.95 -1.01 -18.19
CA TRP A 107 -4.82 -1.99 -17.53
C TRP A 107 -3.97 -3.11 -16.94
N ALA A 108 -4.08 -3.39 -15.64
CA ALA A 108 -3.28 -4.41 -14.99
C ALA A 108 -3.55 -5.81 -15.55
N LYS A 109 -4.80 -6.16 -15.87
CA LYS A 109 -5.17 -7.50 -16.38
C LYS A 109 -4.49 -7.86 -17.69
N SER A 110 -4.25 -6.87 -18.54
CA SER A 110 -3.66 -7.09 -19.87
C SER A 110 -2.22 -6.58 -19.96
N GLY A 111 -1.88 -5.55 -19.19
CA GLY A 111 -0.65 -4.78 -19.30
C GLY A 111 -0.61 -3.79 -20.46
N TRP A 112 -1.74 -3.59 -21.16
CA TRP A 112 -1.82 -2.71 -22.33
C TRP A 112 -2.06 -1.26 -21.91
N ALA A 113 -1.36 -0.35 -22.59
CA ALA A 113 -1.54 1.08 -22.37
C ALA A 113 -2.96 1.54 -22.75
N VAL A 114 -3.51 2.45 -21.94
CA VAL A 114 -4.70 3.22 -22.28
C VAL A 114 -4.27 4.34 -23.22
N MET A 115 -4.72 4.27 -24.47
CA MET A 115 -4.34 5.26 -25.48
C MET A 115 -5.53 6.10 -25.93
N PRO A 116 -5.45 7.43 -25.85
CA PRO A 116 -6.49 8.32 -26.39
C PRO A 116 -6.45 8.49 -27.92
N SER A 117 -5.36 8.11 -28.62
CA SER A 117 -4.99 8.74 -29.90
C SER A 117 -4.89 7.83 -31.15
N GLY A 118 -5.60 6.69 -31.19
CA GLY A 118 -5.72 5.89 -32.43
C GLY A 118 -4.44 5.18 -32.90
N LYS A 119 -3.36 5.22 -32.11
CA LYS A 119 -2.21 4.31 -32.28
C LYS A 119 -2.61 2.90 -31.83
N LEU A 120 -1.93 1.87 -32.32
CA LEU A 120 -2.14 0.50 -31.84
C LEU A 120 -1.66 0.40 -30.39
N PRO A 121 -2.46 -0.15 -29.46
CA PRO A 121 -2.10 -0.19 -28.06
C PRO A 121 -0.83 -1.06 -27.91
N LEU A 122 0.14 -0.54 -27.16
CA LEU A 122 1.38 -1.25 -26.85
C LEU A 122 1.25 -1.83 -25.46
N GLN A 123 1.75 -3.06 -25.29
CA GLN A 123 1.90 -3.66 -23.98
C GLN A 123 3.07 -2.95 -23.27
N VAL A 124 2.79 -2.28 -22.15
CA VAL A 124 3.79 -1.54 -21.36
C VAL A 124 4.20 -2.26 -20.09
N ALA A 125 3.38 -3.20 -19.63
CA ALA A 125 3.64 -4.09 -18.51
C ALA A 125 3.23 -5.52 -18.92
N PRO A 126 3.77 -6.58 -18.29
CA PRO A 126 3.16 -7.90 -18.41
C PRO A 126 1.74 -7.88 -17.82
N PRO A 127 0.85 -8.82 -18.21
CA PRO A 127 -0.45 -8.95 -17.57
C PRO A 127 -0.29 -9.41 -16.11
N PHE A 128 -1.01 -8.78 -15.19
CA PHE A 128 -1.11 -9.24 -13.81
C PHE A 128 -1.96 -10.52 -13.74
N GLY A 129 -1.55 -11.42 -12.85
CA GLY A 129 -2.37 -12.55 -12.40
C GLY A 129 -1.91 -13.92 -12.85
N ILE A 130 -0.84 -14.02 -13.65
CA ILE A 130 -0.11 -15.26 -13.90
C ILE A 130 1.35 -15.03 -13.52
N PHE A 131 1.85 -15.80 -12.56
CA PHE A 131 3.21 -15.65 -12.04
C PHE A 131 4.16 -16.72 -12.61
N PRO A 132 5.49 -16.47 -12.60
CA PRO A 132 6.49 -17.40 -13.14
C PRO A 132 6.45 -18.80 -12.52
N ASP A 133 5.99 -18.93 -11.28
CA ASP A 133 5.81 -20.20 -10.59
C ASP A 133 4.50 -20.93 -10.94
N GLY A 134 3.73 -20.40 -11.90
CA GLY A 134 2.46 -20.95 -12.36
C GLY A 134 1.25 -20.56 -11.50
N ALA A 135 1.45 -19.82 -10.40
CA ALA A 135 0.35 -19.36 -9.58
C ALA A 135 -0.55 -18.38 -10.34
N LYS A 136 -1.85 -18.51 -10.14
CA LYS A 136 -2.86 -17.58 -10.66
C LYS A 136 -3.43 -16.76 -9.52
N ARG A 137 -3.37 -15.43 -9.62
CA ARG A 137 -3.94 -14.52 -8.62
C ARG A 137 -4.78 -13.45 -9.28
N THR A 138 -5.83 -13.06 -8.59
CA THR A 138 -6.72 -11.99 -9.04
C THR A 138 -6.48 -10.69 -8.29
N ALA A 139 -5.73 -10.72 -7.19
CA ALA A 139 -5.37 -9.52 -6.44
C ALA A 139 -3.92 -9.55 -5.93
N GLY A 140 -3.35 -8.37 -5.71
CA GLY A 140 -1.96 -8.21 -5.29
C GLY A 140 -1.57 -6.76 -5.14
N GLU A 141 -0.31 -6.46 -5.36
CA GLU A 141 0.30 -5.14 -5.28
C GLU A 141 1.23 -4.88 -6.47
N LEU A 142 1.55 -3.61 -6.69
CA LEU A 142 2.60 -3.16 -7.59
C LEU A 142 3.56 -2.24 -6.85
N LYS A 143 4.86 -2.48 -7.01
CA LYS A 143 5.92 -1.57 -6.58
C LYS A 143 6.74 -1.15 -7.78
N CYS A 144 7.06 0.13 -7.91
CA CYS A 144 7.92 0.65 -8.97
C CYS A 144 8.89 1.68 -8.41
N TRP A 145 10.16 1.61 -8.78
CA TRP A 145 11.16 2.60 -8.36
C TRP A 145 12.12 2.97 -9.49
N ALA A 146 12.68 4.18 -9.39
CA ALA A 146 13.64 4.70 -10.36
C ALA A 146 14.99 3.97 -10.25
N VAL A 147 15.52 3.56 -11.41
CA VAL A 147 16.82 2.91 -11.54
C VAL A 147 17.62 3.50 -12.70
N THR A 148 18.92 3.26 -12.70
CA THR A 148 19.83 3.55 -13.82
C THR A 148 19.40 2.84 -15.10
N ASN A 149 19.89 3.28 -16.25
CA ASN A 149 19.52 2.72 -17.54
C ASN A 149 19.88 1.23 -17.70
N ASP A 150 20.91 0.74 -17.02
CA ASP A 150 21.25 -0.69 -16.94
C ASP A 150 20.35 -1.49 -15.98
N GLY A 151 19.48 -0.80 -15.23
CA GLY A 151 18.53 -1.38 -14.29
C GLY A 151 19.14 -1.82 -12.96
N SER A 152 20.43 -1.53 -12.73
CA SER A 152 21.17 -2.07 -11.58
C SER A 152 21.00 -1.24 -10.31
N THR A 153 21.03 0.08 -10.44
CA THR A 153 21.23 1.00 -9.32
C THR A 153 20.04 1.91 -9.15
N GLU A 154 19.56 2.03 -7.92
CA GLU A 154 18.48 2.92 -7.51
C GLU A 154 18.87 4.39 -7.73
N LEU A 155 17.89 5.22 -8.09
CA LEU A 155 18.11 6.64 -8.32
C LEU A 155 17.38 7.50 -7.29
N HIS A 156 18.06 8.52 -6.79
CA HIS A 156 17.42 9.66 -6.17
C HIS A 156 16.68 10.45 -7.26
N TYR A 157 15.36 10.30 -7.39
CA TYR A 157 14.57 10.88 -8.48
C TYR A 157 13.48 11.83 -8.00
N ASN A 158 12.57 11.41 -7.12
CA ASN A 158 11.53 12.23 -6.48
C ASN A 158 10.60 12.99 -7.45
N HIS A 159 10.37 12.43 -8.63
CA HIS A 159 9.50 12.98 -9.69
C HIS A 159 8.35 12.03 -10.08
N LEU A 160 8.18 10.91 -9.35
CA LEU A 160 7.15 9.93 -9.64
C LEU A 160 5.91 10.16 -8.78
N PHE A 161 4.74 10.01 -9.40
CA PHE A 161 3.44 9.91 -8.72
C PHE A 161 2.46 9.11 -9.60
N GLY A 162 1.35 8.67 -9.01
CA GLY A 162 0.36 7.87 -9.73
C GLY A 162 -0.87 7.52 -8.90
N THR A 163 -1.87 6.96 -9.57
CA THR A 163 -3.14 6.50 -8.99
C THR A 163 -3.47 5.10 -9.49
N ALA A 164 -4.31 4.39 -8.74
CA ALA A 164 -4.94 3.16 -9.20
C ALA A 164 -6.45 3.32 -9.14
N SER A 165 -7.10 3.02 -10.26
CA SER A 165 -8.55 3.02 -10.42
C SER A 165 -9.01 1.58 -10.65
N ILE A 166 -9.66 0.98 -9.67
CA ILE A 166 -10.26 -0.37 -9.79
C ILE A 166 -11.63 -0.21 -10.39
N MET A 167 -11.81 -0.66 -11.62
CA MET A 167 -13.05 -0.55 -12.36
C MET A 167 -13.77 -1.89 -12.37
N ASN A 168 -15.02 -1.91 -11.91
CA ASN A 168 -15.93 -3.01 -12.10
C ASN A 168 -16.84 -2.71 -13.31
N PHE A 169 -16.58 -3.38 -14.43
CA PHE A 169 -17.31 -3.18 -15.68
C PHE A 169 -18.73 -3.80 -15.64
N GLY A 170 -18.94 -4.83 -14.82
CA GLY A 170 -20.25 -5.46 -14.66
C GLY A 170 -21.27 -4.58 -13.96
N PHE A 171 -20.82 -3.76 -13.00
CA PHE A 171 -21.65 -2.85 -12.23
C PHE A 171 -21.47 -1.37 -12.61
N ASN A 172 -20.62 -1.07 -13.59
CA ASN A 172 -20.25 0.28 -14.01
C ASN A 172 -19.82 1.17 -12.82
N GLN A 173 -18.94 0.63 -11.99
CA GLN A 173 -18.46 1.28 -10.77
C GLN A 173 -16.94 1.36 -10.79
N ALA A 174 -16.38 2.37 -10.11
CA ALA A 174 -14.95 2.49 -9.94
C ALA A 174 -14.61 2.97 -8.53
N SER A 175 -13.47 2.52 -8.01
CA SER A 175 -12.84 3.04 -6.80
C SER A 175 -11.43 3.51 -7.15
N GLU A 176 -11.01 4.66 -6.63
CA GLU A 176 -9.69 5.21 -6.90
C GLU A 176 -8.93 5.46 -5.60
N TYR A 177 -7.63 5.20 -5.62
CA TYR A 177 -6.71 5.61 -4.57
C TYR A 177 -5.34 6.02 -5.15
N THR A 178 -4.59 6.84 -4.44
CA THR A 178 -3.26 7.30 -4.87
C THR A 178 -2.18 6.28 -4.50
N ALA A 179 -1.15 6.12 -5.34
CA ALA A 179 0.04 5.38 -4.94
C ALA A 179 0.66 5.98 -3.67
N VAL A 180 1.22 5.14 -2.80
CA VAL A 180 2.01 5.64 -1.68
C VAL A 180 3.42 5.89 -2.20
N ALA A 181 3.84 7.16 -2.18
CA ALA A 181 5.14 7.58 -2.67
C ALA A 181 6.15 7.67 -1.52
N PHE A 182 7.36 7.17 -1.76
CA PHE A 182 8.49 7.27 -0.84
C PHE A 182 9.57 8.13 -1.49
N GLN A 183 9.93 9.22 -0.83
CA GLN A 183 11.02 10.08 -1.24
C GLN A 183 12.36 9.40 -0.97
N ALA A 184 13.27 9.56 -1.91
CA ALA A 184 14.69 9.36 -1.66
C ALA A 184 15.20 10.54 -0.83
N LEU A 185 16.00 10.25 0.19
CA LEU A 185 16.52 11.21 1.19
C LEU A 185 18.04 11.30 1.19
N GLY A 186 18.73 10.43 0.43
CA GLY A 186 20.18 10.23 0.46
C GLY A 186 21.04 11.51 0.37
N PRO A 187 22.37 11.40 0.59
CA PRO A 187 23.26 12.56 0.80
C PRO A 187 23.31 13.51 -0.40
N SER A 188 22.97 13.03 -1.59
CA SER A 188 22.75 13.84 -2.77
C SER A 188 21.26 14.02 -3.00
N THR A 189 20.81 15.27 -3.02
CA THR A 189 19.45 15.64 -3.43
C THR A 189 19.31 15.81 -4.95
N LEU A 190 20.41 15.59 -5.70
CA LEU A 190 20.43 15.75 -7.14
C LEU A 190 19.67 14.60 -7.83
N THR A 191 18.66 14.97 -8.61
CA THR A 191 17.89 14.06 -9.44
C THR A 191 18.79 13.24 -10.36
N GLY A 192 18.59 11.92 -10.38
CA GLY A 192 19.32 10.98 -11.23
C GLY A 192 20.66 10.51 -10.67
N THR A 193 20.98 10.84 -9.41
CA THR A 193 22.18 10.29 -8.75
C THR A 193 21.89 8.93 -8.13
N ALA A 194 22.90 8.06 -8.11
CA ALA A 194 22.81 6.74 -7.48
C ALA A 194 22.47 6.87 -5.99
N LEU A 195 21.60 5.99 -5.51
CA LEU A 195 21.08 5.96 -4.15
C LEU A 195 21.36 4.60 -3.51
N GLY A 196 21.78 4.60 -2.24
CA GLY A 196 21.88 3.36 -1.46
C GLY A 196 22.90 2.35 -2.00
N SER A 197 22.67 1.08 -1.64
CA SER A 197 23.41 -0.06 -2.17
C SER A 197 22.53 -0.80 -3.18
N PRO A 198 23.02 -1.07 -4.41
CA PRO A 198 22.26 -1.78 -5.42
C PRO A 198 21.58 -3.06 -4.91
N GLY A 199 20.28 -3.15 -5.13
CA GLY A 199 19.47 -4.32 -4.78
C GLY A 199 18.79 -4.23 -3.42
N GLU A 200 18.94 -3.13 -2.69
CA GLU A 200 18.32 -2.92 -1.37
C GLU A 200 17.76 -1.50 -1.24
N LEU A 201 16.44 -1.38 -1.21
CA LEU A 201 15.73 -0.13 -0.91
C LEU A 201 15.53 -0.03 0.60
N ASN A 202 16.29 0.83 1.29
CA ASN A 202 16.18 0.99 2.74
C ASN A 202 15.15 2.09 3.11
N LEU A 203 14.02 1.68 3.68
CA LEU A 203 12.94 2.57 4.12
C LEU A 203 13.14 2.91 5.61
N ASP A 204 14.19 3.69 5.89
CA ASP A 204 14.73 3.88 7.23
C ASP A 204 14.90 5.34 7.67
N GLN A 205 14.41 6.31 6.87
CA GLN A 205 14.61 7.76 7.03
C GLN A 205 16.02 8.27 6.72
N VAL A 206 16.88 7.42 6.15
CA VAL A 206 18.23 7.80 5.70
C VAL A 206 18.32 7.70 4.18
N GLU A 207 17.90 6.57 3.62
CA GLU A 207 17.93 6.36 2.17
C GLU A 207 16.59 6.74 1.53
N TYR A 208 15.49 6.22 2.06
CA TYR A 208 14.13 6.59 1.71
C TYR A 208 13.33 7.04 2.94
N ASP A 209 12.19 7.69 2.70
CA ASP A 209 11.12 7.84 3.68
C ASP A 209 10.88 6.50 4.41
N GLY A 210 10.71 6.59 5.73
CA GLY A 210 10.47 5.41 6.56
C GLY A 210 9.04 4.88 6.46
N GLY A 211 8.87 3.63 6.85
CA GLY A 211 7.58 2.96 6.90
C GLY A 211 6.86 3.07 8.25
N PRO A 212 5.51 3.05 8.29
CA PRO A 212 4.77 3.00 9.55
C PRO A 212 4.71 1.57 10.14
N ASN A 213 4.68 1.45 11.46
CA ASN A 213 4.42 0.18 12.17
C ASN A 213 2.98 0.06 12.70
N ILE A 214 2.22 1.15 12.56
CA ILE A 214 0.81 1.22 12.90
C ILE A 214 0.06 1.77 11.69
N LEU A 215 -1.03 1.09 11.29
CA LEU A 215 -1.94 1.57 10.27
C LEU A 215 -3.32 1.85 10.86
N LEU A 216 -3.93 2.95 10.45
CA LEU A 216 -5.24 3.39 10.91
C LEU A 216 -6.19 3.51 9.74
N GLY A 217 -7.45 3.12 9.94
CA GLY A 217 -8.52 3.30 8.96
C GLY A 217 -9.87 3.49 9.62
N ASN A 218 -10.75 4.23 8.95
CA ASN A 218 -12.15 4.40 9.35
C ASN A 218 -13.04 3.57 8.45
N PHE A 219 -14.15 3.05 8.98
CA PHE A 219 -15.08 2.24 8.20
C PHE A 219 -16.51 2.24 8.73
N GLN A 220 -17.42 1.86 7.84
CA GLN A 220 -18.81 1.53 8.16
C GLN A 220 -18.92 0.02 8.35
N PRO A 221 -19.32 -0.48 9.54
CA PRO A 221 -19.44 -1.91 9.80
C PRO A 221 -20.52 -2.60 8.94
N VAL A 222 -20.27 -3.85 8.55
CA VAL A 222 -21.26 -4.68 7.84
C VAL A 222 -22.52 -4.89 8.66
N GLY A 223 -23.68 -4.85 8.01
CA GLY A 223 -24.99 -5.00 8.65
C GLY A 223 -25.66 -3.66 8.95
N TYR A 224 -24.91 -2.56 8.87
CA TYR A 224 -25.45 -1.21 8.73
C TYR A 224 -25.48 -0.86 7.24
N ASP A 225 -26.68 -0.76 6.66
CA ASP A 225 -26.90 -0.33 5.27
C ASP A 225 -26.21 -1.18 4.19
N GLY A 226 -25.89 -2.43 4.52
CA GLY A 226 -25.22 -3.37 3.61
C GLY A 226 -23.74 -3.09 3.37
N ALA A 227 -23.16 -2.05 3.96
CA ALA A 227 -21.80 -1.62 3.65
C ALA A 227 -20.77 -2.72 3.89
N ARG A 228 -19.80 -2.90 2.99
CA ARG A 228 -18.72 -3.90 3.11
C ARG A 228 -17.38 -3.24 2.96
N SER A 229 -16.45 -3.58 3.84
CA SER A 229 -15.11 -3.00 3.84
C SER A 229 -14.05 -4.07 3.66
N ARG A 230 -13.12 -3.81 2.75
CA ARG A 230 -11.98 -4.67 2.41
C ARG A 230 -10.70 -3.89 2.63
N VAL A 231 -9.76 -4.49 3.36
CA VAL A 231 -8.45 -3.88 3.63
C VAL A 231 -7.38 -4.68 2.91
N THR A 232 -6.48 -3.98 2.25
CA THR A 232 -5.34 -4.56 1.55
C THR A 232 -4.06 -3.90 2.04
N LEU A 233 -3.03 -4.71 2.32
CA LEU A 233 -1.76 -4.29 2.88
C LEU A 233 -0.60 -4.81 2.04
N ALA A 234 0.36 -3.92 1.80
CA ALA A 234 1.60 -4.14 1.09
C ALA A 234 2.77 -4.00 2.08
N SER A 235 3.54 -5.08 2.26
CA SER A 235 4.69 -5.04 3.15
C SER A 235 5.82 -4.21 2.54
N LEU A 236 6.49 -3.44 3.40
CA LEU A 236 7.72 -2.70 3.11
C LEU A 236 8.98 -3.48 3.51
N ASN A 237 8.84 -4.69 4.07
CA ASN A 237 9.95 -5.59 4.34
C ASN A 237 9.80 -6.84 3.48
N GLN A 238 10.36 -6.81 2.28
CA GLN A 238 10.16 -7.86 1.28
C GLN A 238 11.46 -8.23 0.59
N ASP A 239 11.67 -9.52 0.43
CA ASP A 239 12.73 -10.05 -0.44
C ASP A 239 12.12 -10.52 -1.77
N LEU A 240 12.43 -9.82 -2.85
CA LEU A 240 11.93 -10.03 -4.22
C LEU A 240 12.99 -10.66 -5.13
N ARG A 241 14.10 -11.15 -4.57
CA ARG A 241 15.15 -11.86 -5.32
C ARG A 241 14.71 -13.28 -5.68
N GLN A 242 15.36 -13.94 -6.64
CA GLN A 242 15.08 -15.34 -6.97
C GLN A 242 15.31 -16.30 -5.78
N ASP A 243 16.36 -16.06 -4.98
CA ASP A 243 16.71 -16.86 -3.80
C ASP A 243 16.01 -16.40 -2.52
N TYR A 244 14.93 -15.64 -2.64
CA TYR A 244 14.26 -14.97 -1.53
C TYR A 244 13.88 -15.85 -0.33
N THR A 245 13.84 -15.19 0.82
CA THR A 245 13.19 -15.66 2.05
C THR A 245 11.97 -14.79 2.39
N PRO A 246 10.74 -15.35 2.45
CA PRO A 246 9.56 -14.59 2.83
C PRO A 246 9.67 -13.98 4.24
N THR A 247 9.35 -12.70 4.34
CA THR A 247 9.05 -12.06 5.62
C THR A 247 7.68 -12.53 6.08
N ILE A 248 7.56 -12.95 7.34
CA ILE A 248 6.28 -13.27 7.99
C ILE A 248 6.09 -12.30 9.16
N THR A 249 4.91 -11.74 9.31
CA THR A 249 4.58 -10.77 10.37
C THR A 249 3.19 -11.02 10.92
N LYS A 250 3.02 -10.85 12.23
CA LYS A 250 1.69 -10.83 12.85
C LYS A 250 1.07 -9.45 12.69
N LEU A 251 -0.12 -9.40 12.13
CA LEU A 251 -0.99 -8.23 12.07
C LEU A 251 -2.00 -8.33 13.22
N THR A 252 -1.88 -7.47 14.22
CA THR A 252 -2.83 -7.40 15.34
C THR A 252 -3.83 -6.29 15.09
N TRP A 253 -5.11 -6.62 15.17
CA TRP A 253 -6.21 -5.71 14.89
C TRP A 253 -6.87 -5.28 16.19
N THR A 254 -7.12 -3.98 16.32
CA THR A 254 -8.02 -3.44 17.31
C THR A 254 -9.05 -2.57 16.63
N PHE A 255 -10.32 -2.73 17.01
CA PHE A 255 -11.44 -1.96 16.49
C PHE A 255 -12.03 -1.13 17.61
N TRP A 256 -12.52 0.06 17.28
CA TRP A 256 -13.28 0.91 18.18
C TRP A 256 -14.54 1.37 17.49
N ASN A 257 -15.62 1.40 18.26
CA ASN A 257 -16.91 1.94 17.83
C ASN A 257 -16.97 3.46 18.10
N GLN A 258 -18.10 4.11 17.80
CA GLN A 258 -18.26 5.56 18.03
C GLN A 258 -18.21 5.97 19.50
N ASP A 259 -18.44 5.03 20.41
CA ASP A 259 -18.45 5.22 21.86
C ASP A 259 -17.09 4.88 22.49
N GLU A 260 -16.03 4.79 21.68
CA GLU A 260 -14.66 4.48 22.10
C GLU A 260 -14.49 3.08 22.73
N MET A 261 -15.48 2.19 22.56
CA MET A 261 -15.39 0.83 23.07
C MET A 261 -14.51 -0.02 22.16
N ALA A 262 -13.41 -0.53 22.73
CA ALA A 262 -12.47 -1.37 22.00
C ALA A 262 -12.95 -2.83 21.85
N ARG A 263 -12.56 -3.44 20.74
CA ARG A 263 -12.56 -4.89 20.49
C ARG A 263 -11.14 -5.28 20.06
N THR A 264 -10.48 -6.07 20.89
CA THR A 264 -9.08 -6.49 20.72
C THR A 264 -8.99 -8.01 20.55
N GLY A 265 -7.80 -8.51 20.23
CA GLY A 265 -7.47 -9.94 20.24
C GLY A 265 -7.46 -10.60 18.87
N THR A 266 -8.10 -9.98 17.86
CA THR A 266 -8.05 -10.50 16.49
C THR A 266 -6.71 -10.23 15.85
N HIS A 267 -6.18 -11.25 15.18
CA HIS A 267 -4.90 -11.15 14.50
C HIS A 267 -4.85 -12.05 13.27
N TRP A 268 -3.83 -11.82 12.45
CA TRP A 268 -3.58 -12.61 11.25
C TRP A 268 -2.09 -12.68 10.97
N CYS A 269 -1.62 -13.80 10.42
CA CYS A 269 -0.26 -13.89 9.92
C CYS A 269 -0.24 -13.45 8.46
N ALA A 270 0.60 -12.47 8.13
CA ALA A 270 0.79 -11.99 6.77
C ALA A 270 2.22 -12.20 6.34
N ASN A 271 2.43 -12.32 5.03
CA ASN A 271 3.75 -12.31 4.44
C ASN A 271 4.02 -11.00 3.69
N SER A 272 4.20 -11.04 2.38
CA SER A 272 4.49 -9.88 1.55
C SER A 272 3.24 -9.04 1.27
N TRP A 273 2.08 -9.67 1.11
CA TRP A 273 0.83 -8.99 0.81
C TRP A 273 -0.32 -9.63 1.60
N PHE A 274 -1.29 -8.82 2.01
CA PHE A 274 -2.44 -9.28 2.77
C PHE A 274 -3.70 -8.59 2.26
N GLU A 275 -4.79 -9.35 2.14
CA GLU A 275 -6.12 -8.79 1.92
C GLU A 275 -7.13 -9.55 2.77
N SER A 276 -8.07 -8.80 3.36
CA SER A 276 -9.22 -9.42 4.00
C SER A 276 -10.42 -8.48 4.11
N TRP A 277 -11.58 -9.08 4.28
CA TRP A 277 -12.83 -8.37 4.57
C TRP A 277 -12.94 -8.15 6.08
N LEU A 278 -13.23 -6.91 6.49
CA LEU A 278 -13.35 -6.56 7.92
C LEU A 278 -14.38 -7.40 8.71
N PRO A 279 -15.51 -7.86 8.16
CA PRO A 279 -16.46 -8.72 8.89
C PRO A 279 -15.85 -10.00 9.45
N TYR A 280 -14.78 -10.53 8.84
CA TYR A 280 -14.09 -11.72 9.35
C TYR A 280 -13.39 -11.47 10.69
N PHE A 281 -13.25 -10.21 11.09
CA PHE A 281 -12.66 -9.80 12.38
C PHE A 281 -13.71 -9.45 13.44
N GLN A 282 -14.95 -9.89 13.28
CA GLN A 282 -16.10 -9.44 14.09
C GLN A 282 -16.29 -7.91 14.04
N ALA A 283 -15.86 -7.26 12.96
CA ALA A 283 -16.04 -5.83 12.74
C ALA A 283 -17.40 -5.54 12.06
N SER A 284 -18.47 -6.15 12.59
CA SER A 284 -19.84 -5.98 12.10
C SER A 284 -20.63 -5.01 12.98
N TYR A 285 -21.73 -4.46 12.46
CA TYR A 285 -22.65 -3.63 13.23
C TYR A 285 -23.19 -4.37 14.46
N ALA A 286 -23.52 -5.66 14.32
CA ALA A 286 -23.98 -6.50 15.43
C ALA A 286 -22.94 -6.62 16.56
N SER A 287 -21.66 -6.55 16.23
CA SER A 287 -20.55 -6.68 17.20
C SER A 287 -20.11 -5.34 17.80
N LEU A 288 -20.19 -4.26 17.02
CA LEU A 288 -19.70 -2.92 17.37
C LEU A 288 -20.79 -1.98 17.89
N GLY A 289 -22.05 -2.21 17.52
CA GLY A 289 -23.22 -1.45 17.99
C GLY A 289 -23.38 -0.06 17.35
N THR A 290 -22.46 0.38 16.50
CA THR A 290 -22.46 1.73 15.91
C THR A 290 -22.26 1.70 14.41
N ALA A 291 -22.72 2.75 13.72
CA ALA A 291 -22.67 2.88 12.26
C ALA A 291 -21.30 3.29 11.71
N ALA A 292 -20.45 3.89 12.55
CA ALA A 292 -19.06 4.16 12.22
C ALA A 292 -18.13 3.46 13.19
N ALA A 293 -16.94 3.13 12.72
CA ALA A 293 -15.88 2.53 13.51
C ALA A 293 -14.53 2.92 12.93
N TYR A 294 -13.49 2.77 13.73
CA TYR A 294 -12.11 2.83 13.25
C TYR A 294 -11.33 1.61 13.70
N PHE A 295 -10.27 1.28 12.99
CA PHE A 295 -9.36 0.21 13.36
C PHE A 295 -7.92 0.68 13.38
N ARG A 296 -7.12 -0.08 14.12
CA ARG A 296 -5.67 -0.01 14.19
C ARG A 296 -5.10 -1.38 13.87
N ILE A 297 -4.10 -1.40 13.01
CA ILE A 297 -3.29 -2.59 12.71
C ILE A 297 -1.90 -2.35 13.28
N GLU A 298 -1.41 -3.27 14.10
CA GLU A 298 -0.06 -3.26 14.64
C GLU A 298 0.71 -4.47 14.19
N THR A 299 1.97 -4.27 13.86
CA THR A 299 2.85 -5.33 13.32
C THR A 299 3.79 -5.82 14.39
N THR A 300 3.87 -7.13 14.62
CA THR A 300 4.79 -7.72 15.62
C THR A 300 5.48 -9.00 15.14
N ALA A 301 6.65 -9.27 15.71
CA ALA A 301 7.45 -10.49 15.52
C ALA A 301 6.98 -11.64 16.44
N ASP A 302 5.70 -12.00 16.40
CA ASP A 302 5.16 -13.04 17.29
C ASP A 302 5.46 -14.44 16.77
N LYS A 303 6.55 -15.03 17.27
CA LYS A 303 7.01 -16.36 16.87
C LYS A 303 6.14 -17.51 17.38
N SER A 304 5.31 -17.26 18.39
CA SER A 304 4.41 -18.26 18.95
C SER A 304 3.15 -18.45 18.09
N VAL A 305 2.74 -17.40 17.37
CA VAL A 305 1.54 -17.39 16.53
C VAL A 305 1.86 -17.52 15.05
N CYS A 306 2.89 -16.82 14.56
CA CYS A 306 3.25 -16.76 13.14
C CYS A 306 4.59 -17.46 12.82
N GLY A 307 4.99 -18.39 13.68
CA GLY A 307 6.11 -19.30 13.43
C GLY A 307 7.49 -18.70 13.74
N PRO A 308 8.54 -19.53 13.79
CA PRO A 308 9.86 -19.15 14.29
C PRO A 308 10.54 -18.02 13.50
N SER A 309 10.13 -17.82 12.25
CA SER A 309 10.65 -16.79 11.34
C SER A 309 9.88 -15.47 11.39
N ALA A 310 8.88 -15.32 12.28
CA ALA A 310 8.13 -14.08 12.39
C ALA A 310 9.04 -12.90 12.77
N VAL A 311 8.87 -11.79 12.06
CA VAL A 311 9.58 -10.52 12.25
C VAL A 311 8.60 -9.35 12.18
N THR A 312 8.96 -8.24 12.81
CA THR A 312 8.22 -6.99 12.64
C THR A 312 8.50 -6.44 11.25
N SER A 313 7.46 -5.95 10.58
CA SER A 313 7.55 -5.36 9.25
C SER A 313 6.70 -4.10 9.20
N SER A 314 7.11 -3.13 8.40
CA SER A 314 6.25 -1.99 8.08
C SER A 314 5.31 -2.35 6.92
N TYR A 315 4.13 -1.73 6.90
CA TYR A 315 3.16 -1.90 5.83
C TYR A 315 2.62 -0.55 5.37
N VAL A 316 2.19 -0.49 4.13
CA VAL A 316 1.24 0.50 3.63
C VAL A 316 -0.02 -0.22 3.19
N GLY A 317 -1.12 0.48 3.02
CA GLY A 317 -2.36 -0.19 2.62
C GLY A 317 -3.44 0.76 2.20
N ASN A 318 -4.53 0.20 1.70
CA ASN A 318 -5.77 0.91 1.45
C ASN A 318 -6.95 0.15 2.07
N ILE A 319 -8.03 0.89 2.26
CA ILE A 319 -9.35 0.35 2.53
C ILE A 319 -10.26 0.71 1.37
N GLU A 320 -10.97 -0.29 0.87
CA GLU A 320 -12.07 -0.13 -0.06
C GLU A 320 -13.39 -0.40 0.65
N GLN A 321 -14.37 0.48 0.45
CA GLN A 321 -15.68 0.40 1.06
C GLN A 321 -16.74 0.43 -0.02
N TRP A 322 -17.61 -0.57 0.03
CA TRP A 322 -18.85 -0.59 -0.72
C TRP A 322 -19.98 -0.06 0.16
N ASN A 323 -20.76 0.89 -0.34
CA ASN A 323 -21.97 1.39 0.31
C ASN A 323 -23.02 1.75 -0.75
N PHE A 324 -24.19 1.09 -0.73
CA PHE A 324 -25.30 1.32 -1.67
C PHE A 324 -24.92 1.45 -3.15
N GLY A 325 -24.03 0.59 -3.65
CA GLY A 325 -23.62 0.64 -5.06
C GLY A 325 -22.57 1.72 -5.38
N MET A 326 -21.95 2.30 -4.36
CA MET A 326 -20.76 3.13 -4.53
C MET A 326 -19.57 2.45 -3.88
N TYR A 327 -18.45 2.42 -4.60
CA TYR A 327 -17.17 2.05 -4.03
C TYR A 327 -16.35 3.30 -3.72
N ARG A 328 -15.67 3.27 -2.58
CA ARG A 328 -14.68 4.29 -2.20
C ARG A 328 -13.41 3.57 -1.75
N ALA A 329 -12.28 3.92 -2.34
CA ALA A 329 -10.99 3.49 -1.86
C ALA A 329 -10.25 4.68 -1.22
N THR A 330 -9.51 4.42 -0.15
CA THR A 330 -8.64 5.41 0.50
C THR A 330 -7.43 4.71 1.10
N ASN A 331 -6.27 5.34 1.02
CA ASN A 331 -5.08 4.85 1.72
C ASN A 331 -5.27 4.88 3.24
N LEU A 332 -4.64 3.94 3.92
CA LEU A 332 -4.59 3.90 5.37
C LEU A 332 -3.61 4.96 5.89
N THR A 333 -3.89 5.49 7.07
CA THR A 333 -3.01 6.46 7.72
C THR A 333 -1.93 5.73 8.51
N GLY A 334 -0.67 5.95 8.13
CA GLY A 334 0.50 5.43 8.84
C GLY A 334 0.83 6.22 10.11
N ARG A 335 1.25 5.51 11.16
CA ARG A 335 1.82 6.08 12.39
C ARG A 335 3.00 5.23 12.87
N GLY A 336 3.93 5.90 13.57
CA GLY A 336 5.12 5.29 14.14
C GLY A 336 6.13 4.94 13.05
N GLN A 337 7.28 4.40 13.44
CA GLN A 337 8.35 4.08 12.50
C GLN A 337 8.76 2.62 12.68
N ALA A 338 8.77 1.88 11.58
CA ALA A 338 9.47 0.61 11.45
C ALA A 338 10.40 0.68 10.25
N LYS A 339 11.55 0.01 10.36
CA LYS A 339 12.44 -0.16 9.22
C LYS A 339 11.77 -1.10 8.22
N GLY A 340 11.70 -0.66 6.96
CA GLY A 340 11.42 -1.51 5.81
C GLY A 340 12.68 -1.71 4.99
N VAL A 341 12.81 -2.88 4.36
CA VAL A 341 13.83 -3.13 3.35
C VAL A 341 13.18 -3.91 2.22
N ILE A 342 13.26 -3.39 1.00
CA ILE A 342 12.86 -4.14 -0.19
C ILE A 342 14.12 -4.60 -0.90
N LYS A 343 14.38 -5.91 -0.90
CA LYS A 343 15.52 -6.51 -1.61
C LYS A 343 15.07 -6.97 -2.98
N TYR A 344 15.91 -6.80 -3.99
CA TYR A 344 15.59 -7.19 -5.36
C TYR A 344 16.84 -7.62 -6.13
N ASP A 345 16.67 -8.39 -7.20
CA ASP A 345 17.80 -8.79 -8.03
C ASP A 345 18.29 -7.61 -8.86
N VAL A 346 19.56 -7.23 -8.75
CA VAL A 346 20.17 -6.13 -9.53
C VAL A 346 20.16 -6.43 -11.04
N SER A 347 20.20 -7.71 -11.39
CA SER A 347 20.21 -8.16 -12.78
C SER A 347 18.89 -7.80 -13.48
N PRO A 348 18.92 -7.54 -14.80
CA PRO A 348 17.71 -7.44 -15.59
C PRO A 348 16.87 -8.72 -15.46
N PRO A 349 15.53 -8.64 -15.55
CA PRO A 349 14.64 -9.79 -15.47
C PRO A 349 15.11 -10.92 -16.41
N ASP A 350 15.38 -12.11 -15.88
CA ASP A 350 15.70 -13.28 -16.72
C ASP A 350 14.52 -13.70 -17.61
N SER A 351 13.30 -13.23 -17.30
CA SER A 351 12.06 -13.51 -18.03
C SER A 351 12.04 -13.01 -19.48
N TYR A 352 13.01 -12.18 -19.88
CA TYR A 352 13.22 -11.74 -21.27
C TYR A 352 14.42 -12.40 -21.98
N LYS A 353 15.14 -13.32 -21.33
CA LYS A 353 16.08 -14.22 -22.02
C LYS A 353 15.30 -15.40 -22.59
N LYS A 354 14.57 -15.17 -23.68
CA LYS A 354 14.10 -16.25 -24.57
C LYS A 354 14.96 -16.30 -25.82
#